data_AF-A0A7Z9UD93-F1
#
_entry.id   AF-A0A7Z9UD93-F1
#
_cell.length_a   1.000
_cell.length_b   1.000
_cell.length_c   1.000
_cell.angle_alpha   90.00
_cell.angle_beta   90.00
_cell.angle_gamma   90.00
#
_symmetry.space_group_name_H-M   'P 1'
#
loop_
_entity.id
_entity.type
_entity.pdbx_description
1 polymer ?
#
loop_
_entity_poly.entity_id
_entity_poly.type
_entity_poly.pdbx_seq_one_letter_code
_entity_poly.pdbx_strand_id
1 'polypeptide(L)' 'MRDTKIEINIADDEFHEKVFAEVLYEDKLLVVLSQEDESGELLLEFPGSDHLQELVARKVPLGVFSYAIGLAKQELGLTP' A
#
# COMPACT_ATOMS: atom_id res chain seq x y z
N MET A 1 -2.41 -26.71 -1.79
CA MET A 1 -2.69 -25.27 -1.70
C MET A 1 -1.89 -24.61 -2.82
N ARG A 2 -2.48 -23.74 -3.64
CA ARG A 2 -1.67 -22.92 -4.54
C ARG A 2 -0.99 -21.88 -3.66
N ASP A 3 0.33 -21.74 -3.77
CA ASP A 3 1.07 -20.72 -3.04
C ASP A 3 0.65 -19.37 -3.58
N THR A 4 -0.20 -18.69 -2.82
CA THR A 4 -0.66 -17.33 -3.13
C THR A 4 0.55 -16.40 -3.13
N LYS A 5 0.84 -15.75 -4.27
CA LYS A 5 1.98 -14.82 -4.38
C LYS A 5 1.51 -13.38 -4.13
N ILE A 6 2.08 -12.76 -3.09
CA ILE A 6 1.99 -11.32 -2.84
C ILE A 6 3.37 -10.73 -3.14
N GLU A 7 3.41 -9.74 -4.03
CA GLU A 7 4.63 -8.98 -4.37
C GLU A 7 4.48 -7.54 -3.91
N ILE A 8 5.53 -6.98 -3.32
CA ILE A 8 5.57 -5.60 -2.85
C ILE A 8 6.79 -4.95 -3.48
N ASN A 9 6.56 -4.02 -4.41
CA ASN A 9 7.61 -3.27 -5.08
C ASN A 9 7.71 -1.90 -4.42
N ILE A 10 8.85 -1.64 -3.78
CA ILE A 10 9.14 -0.35 -3.15
C ILE A 10 9.98 0.45 -4.14
N ALA A 11 9.46 1.59 -4.57
CA ALA A 11 10.16 2.50 -5.45
C ALA A 11 10.53 3.76 -4.67
N ASP A 12 11.81 4.10 -4.78
CA ASP A 12 12.39 5.37 -4.35
C ASP A 12 12.90 6.01 -5.64
N ASP A 13 12.10 6.88 -6.24
CA ASP A 13 12.46 7.58 -7.46
C ASP A 13 13.04 8.93 -7.08
N GLU A 14 14.29 9.19 -7.48
CA GLU A 14 14.96 10.49 -7.29
C GLU A 14 14.14 11.66 -7.86
N PHE A 15 13.17 11.40 -8.77
CA PHE A 15 12.25 12.38 -9.36
C PHE A 15 10.87 12.44 -8.70
N HIS A 16 10.46 11.42 -7.94
CA HIS A 16 9.24 11.50 -7.15
C HIS A 16 9.67 11.76 -5.71
N GLU A 17 9.46 12.97 -5.22
CA GLU A 17 9.78 13.39 -3.84
C GLU A 17 9.19 12.46 -2.75
N LYS A 18 8.33 11.51 -3.11
CA LYS A 18 7.55 10.65 -2.22
C LYS A 18 7.92 9.17 -2.44
N VAL A 19 8.30 8.49 -1.36
CA VAL A 19 8.42 7.03 -1.33
C VAL A 19 7.07 6.40 -1.66
N PHE A 20 7.04 5.48 -2.63
CA PHE A 20 5.82 4.75 -2.98
C PHE A 20 6.03 3.23 -3.01
N ALA A 21 4.97 2.49 -2.74
CA ALA A 21 4.95 1.03 -2.78
C ALA A 21 3.77 0.52 -3.61
N GLU A 22 4.01 -0.44 -4.49
CA GLU A 22 2.98 -1.13 -5.25
C GLU A 22 2.81 -2.54 -4.70
N VAL A 23 1.56 -2.94 -4.43
CA VAL A 23 1.22 -4.28 -3.96
C VAL A 23 0.49 -5.03 -5.05
N LEU A 24 1.00 -6.19 -5.43
CA LEU A 24 0.40 -7.09 -6.41
C LEU A 24 -0.04 -8.40 -5.77
N TYR A 25 -1.18 -8.92 -6.23
CA TYR A 25 -1.71 -10.24 -5.92
C TYR A 25 -1.84 -11.02 -7.22
N GLU A 26 -1.09 -12.12 -7.38
CA GLU A 26 -1.11 -12.93 -8.62
C GLU A 26 -0.91 -12.05 -9.89
N ASP A 27 0.11 -11.18 -9.86
CA ASP A 27 0.47 -10.20 -10.90
C ASP A 27 -0.61 -9.13 -11.20
N LYS A 28 -1.67 -9.05 -10.39
CA LYS A 28 -2.68 -7.99 -10.47
C LYS A 28 -2.40 -6.92 -9.44
N LEU A 29 -2.38 -5.66 -9.87
CA LEU A 29 -2.26 -4.52 -8.96
C LEU A 29 -3.44 -4.53 -7.96
N LEU A 30 -3.12 -4.44 -6.67
CA LEU A 30 -4.09 -4.43 -5.58
C LEU A 30 -4.20 -3.03 -4.97
N VAL A 31 -3.06 -2.37 -4.71
CA VAL A 31 -3.01 -1.00 -4.18
C VAL A 31 -1.66 -0.37 -4.45
N VAL A 32 -1.65 0.94 -4.69
CA VAL A 32 -0.46 1.80 -4.65
C VAL A 32 -0.51 2.62 -3.36
N LEU A 33 0.61 2.70 -2.65
CA LEU A 33 0.76 3.50 -1.43
C LEU A 33 1.79 4.60 -1.69
N SER A 34 1.50 5.83 -1.29
CA SER A 34 2.49 6.92 -1.28
C SER A 34 2.34 7.76 -0.02
N GLN A 35 3.46 8.27 0.49
CA GLN A 35 3.44 9.19 1.63
C GLN A 35 3.41 10.64 1.12
N GLU A 36 2.49 11.46 1.61
CA GLU A 36 2.53 12.89 1.33
C GLU A 36 3.35 13.60 2.43
N ASP A 37 4.56 14.05 2.05
CA ASP A 37 5.63 14.55 2.93
C ASP A 37 5.20 15.53 4.04
N GLU A 38 4.12 16.28 3.87
CA GLU A 38 3.74 17.35 4.79
C GLU A 38 2.51 17.06 5.67
N SER A 39 1.72 16.04 5.35
CA SER A 39 0.40 15.84 5.98
C SER A 39 0.39 14.76 7.06
N GLY A 40 1.43 13.91 7.13
CA GLY A 40 1.39 12.69 7.92
C GLY A 40 0.30 11.72 7.44
N GLU A 41 -0.17 11.87 6.20
CA GLU A 41 -1.12 10.98 5.55
C GLU A 41 -0.40 10.03 4.60
N LEU A 42 -0.93 8.81 4.56
CA LEU A 42 -0.65 7.82 3.54
C LEU A 42 -1.79 7.88 2.53
N LEU A 43 -1.46 8.06 1.26
CA LEU A 43 -2.37 7.94 0.14
C LEU A 43 -2.39 6.48 -0.30
N LEU A 44 -3.57 5.87 -0.32
CA LEU A 44 -3.80 4.52 -0.85
C LEU A 44 -4.68 4.61 -2.08
N GLU A 45 -4.19 4.10 -3.19
CA GLU A 45 -4.83 4.16 -4.49
C GLU A 45 -5.20 2.74 -4.94
N PHE A 46 -6.51 2.49 -5.04
CA PHE A 46 -7.03 1.18 -5.45
C PHE A 46 -7.46 1.21 -6.91
N PRO A 47 -7.30 0.12 -7.67
CA PRO A 47 -7.90 0.01 -9.00
C PRO A 47 -9.41 0.23 -8.92
N GLY A 48 -9.93 1.14 -9.76
CA GLY A 48 -11.36 1.35 -9.92
C GLY A 48 -12.09 0.09 -10.40
N SER A 49 -13.39 -0.01 -10.09
CA SER A 49 -14.23 -1.15 -10.47
C SER A 49 -14.60 -1.20 -11.94
N ASP A 50 -14.45 -0.09 -12.66
CA ASP A 50 -14.87 0.07 -14.05
C ASP A 50 -13.68 0.20 -14.99
N HIS A 51 -13.88 -0.10 -16.28
CA HIS A 51 -12.88 -0.09 -17.35
C HIS A 51 -12.14 1.26 -17.60
N LEU A 52 -12.40 2.27 -16.77
CA LEU A 52 -11.61 3.46 -16.64
C LEU A 52 -10.66 3.22 -15.46
N GLN A 53 -9.35 3.13 -15.72
CA GLN A 53 -8.28 2.92 -14.75
C GLN A 53 -8.12 4.08 -13.76
N GLU A 54 -9.22 4.62 -13.23
CA GLU A 54 -9.21 5.65 -12.22
C GLU A 54 -8.89 5.00 -10.88
N LEU A 55 -7.74 5.37 -10.33
CA LEU A 55 -7.34 4.96 -9.00
C LEU A 55 -8.23 5.66 -7.97
N VAL A 56 -8.88 4.88 -7.12
CA VAL A 56 -9.66 5.41 -6.00
C VAL A 56 -8.69 5.73 -4.87
N ALA A 57 -8.36 7.01 -4.73
CA ALA A 57 -7.53 7.53 -3.67
C ALA A 57 -8.27 7.58 -2.32
N ARG A 58 -7.64 7.03 -1.28
CA ARG A 58 -8.04 7.17 0.12
C ARG A 58 -6.86 7.67 0.94
N LYS A 59 -7.10 8.70 1.75
CA LYS A 59 -6.10 9.23 2.69
C LYS A 59 -6.29 8.58 4.05
N VAL A 60 -5.23 8.02 4.60
CA VAL A 60 -5.21 7.39 5.93
C VAL A 60 -4.09 8.03 6.75
N PRO A 61 -4.33 8.51 7.96
CA PRO A 61 -3.25 9.00 8.82
C PRO A 61 -2.18 7.92 9.03
N LEU A 62 -0.91 8.23 8.80
CA LEU A 62 0.21 7.29 8.86
C LEU A 62 0.30 6.59 10.21
N GLY A 63 0.01 7.31 11.30
CA GLY A 63 -0.02 6.74 12.65
C GLY A 63 -1.10 5.66 12.82
N VAL A 64 -2.27 5.85 12.21
CA VAL A 64 -3.37 4.85 12.23
C VAL A 64 -3.00 3.65 11.40
N PHE A 65 -2.43 3.86 10.21
CA PHE A 65 -1.95 2.78 9.35
C PHE A 65 -0.87 1.94 10.05
N SER A 66 0.13 2.58 10.63
CA SER A 66 1.23 1.93 11.36
C SER A 66 0.72 1.11 12.54
N TYR A 67 -0.25 1.64 13.29
CA TYR A 67 -0.90 0.92 14.38
C TYR A 67 -1.65 -0.33 13.89
N ALA A 68 -2.43 -0.21 12.81
CA ALA A 68 -3.16 -1.33 12.22
C ALA A 68 -2.23 -2.45 11.72
N ILE A 69 -1.10 -2.10 11.09
CA ILE A 69 -0.07 -3.06 10.70
C ILE A 69 0.53 -3.76 11.92
N GLY A 70 0.75 -3.02 13.01
CA GLY A 70 1.20 -3.60 14.28
C GLY A 70 0.25 -4.67 14.81
N LEU A 71 -1.06 -4.41 14.79
CA LEU A 71 -2.08 -5.38 15.18
C LEU A 71 -2.10 -6.61 14.24
N ALA A 72 -2.06 -6.39 12.92
CA ALA A 72 -2.06 -7.47 11.95
C ALA A 72 -0.84 -8.40 12.13
N LYS A 73 0.34 -7.85 12.41
CA LYS A 73 1.55 -8.64 12.71
C LYS A 73 1.37 -9.50 13.96
N GLN A 74 0.72 -8.99 15.01
CA GLN A 74 0.44 -9.76 16.22
C GLN A 74 -0.51 -10.93 15.94
N GLU A 75 -1.58 -10.70 15.20
CA GLU A 75 -2.54 -11.76 14.84
C GLU A 75 -1.90 -12.86 13.98
N LEU A 76 -0.96 -12.48 13.11
CA LEU A 76 -0.22 -13.41 12.25
C LEU A 76 0.97 -14.08 12.95
N GLY A 77 1.27 -13.73 14.20
CA GLY A 77 2.44 -14.26 14.93
C GLY A 77 3.78 -13.79 14.37
N LEU A 78 3.80 -12.63 13.70
CA LEU A 78 4.94 -12.04 12.98
C LEU A 78 5.64 -10.89 13.75
N THR A 79 5.48 -10.83 15.08
CA THR A 79 6.36 -10.00 15.92
C THR A 79 7.78 -10.58 15.96
N PRO A 80 8.84 -9.78 16.19
CA PRO A 80 10.18 -10.33 16.39
C PRO A 80 10.21 -11.40 17.50
#